data_AF-A0A2Z6UPN3-F1
#
_entry.id   AF-A0A2Z6UPN3-F1
#
_cell.length_a   1.000
_cell.length_b   1.000
_cell.length_c   1.000
_cell.angle_alpha   90.00
_cell.angle_beta   90.00
_cell.angle_gamma   90.00
#
_symmetry.space_group_name_H-M   'P 1'
#
loop_
_entity.id
_entity.type
_entity.pdbx_description
1 polymer ?
#
loop_
_entity_poly.entity_id
_entity_poly.type
_entity_poly.pdbx_seq_one_letter_code
_entity_poly.pdbx_strand_id
1 'polypeptide(L)'
;MNKFSADPDFSQQVIDDLYRYKHKYLLVARTLVIFLGIFGAHRFYMNRPLTATLMLLSAGGIFVWWFYDVMQIKNIVNERNRAEKERLAAGEPPTTLGFLPIKQSLKLDEPPAWVSKRSSRSRVYGTLFLLCLVGFVLGTVSGASGTLEPSIILFIFIVASLTAARWGFATRIPIVAGLTRWVHRLRLYYYSVDPGNIWLLGLRPLYGVFIAPFFKKSRAEVGLYLELSVFFSLVFFISDLLEILQYDSLWAGISLAIAELIQTIVYTLIFVAPIGALLTTQILLSRKDWIIWVLGAACLFFIYLGLAVVGAV
;
A
#
# COMPACT_ATOMS: atom_id res chain seq x y z
N MET A 1 -8.53 21.64 -26.75
CA MET A 1 -8.14 21.42 -25.34
C MET A 1 -7.72 19.97 -25.17
N ASN A 2 -6.45 19.72 -24.85
CA ASN A 2 -6.00 18.36 -24.55
C ASN A 2 -6.76 17.85 -23.32
N LYS A 3 -7.51 16.74 -23.48
CA LYS A 3 -8.25 16.02 -22.43
C LYS A 3 -7.38 15.55 -21.24
N PHE A 4 -6.08 15.82 -21.29
CA PHE A 4 -5.13 15.43 -20.27
C PHE A 4 -5.10 16.36 -19.07
N SER A 5 -5.31 17.67 -19.26
CA SER A 5 -5.06 18.70 -18.25
C SER A 5 -6.11 18.80 -17.12
N ALA A 6 -7.09 17.89 -17.07
CA ALA A 6 -8.24 17.96 -16.16
C ALA A 6 -8.50 16.64 -15.40
N ASP A 7 -7.49 15.78 -15.25
CA ASP A 7 -7.62 14.62 -14.38
C ASP A 7 -7.46 15.05 -12.91
N PRO A 8 -8.51 14.94 -12.07
CA PRO A 8 -8.41 15.33 -10.65
C PRO A 8 -7.31 14.57 -9.90
N ASP A 9 -6.95 13.37 -10.37
CA ASP A 9 -5.95 12.49 -9.76
C ASP A 9 -4.50 12.99 -9.85
N PHE A 10 -4.20 13.86 -10.82
CA PHE A 10 -2.86 14.41 -11.05
C PHE A 10 -2.85 15.94 -11.05
N SER A 11 -3.81 16.56 -10.35
CA SER A 11 -3.78 18.01 -10.14
C SER A 11 -2.47 18.43 -9.45
N GLN A 12 -1.99 19.65 -9.76
CA GLN A 12 -0.78 20.20 -9.14
C GLN A 12 -0.85 20.14 -7.61
N GLN A 13 -2.04 20.37 -7.03
CA GLN A 13 -2.28 20.27 -5.59
C GLN A 13 -2.02 18.87 -5.03
N VAL A 14 -2.43 17.81 -5.72
CA VAL A 14 -2.17 16.42 -5.29
C VAL A 14 -0.68 16.12 -5.31
N ILE A 15 0.02 16.55 -6.36
CA ILE A 15 1.48 16.37 -6.47
C ILE A 15 2.21 17.15 -5.39
N ASP A 16 1.78 18.38 -5.13
CA ASP A 16 2.32 19.20 -4.05
C ASP A 16 2.18 18.50 -2.70
N ASP A 17 1.01 17.92 -2.40
CA ASP A 17 0.83 17.14 -1.17
C ASP A 17 1.70 15.88 -1.12
N LEU A 18 1.84 15.17 -2.25
CA LEU A 18 2.68 13.97 -2.35
C LEU A 18 4.15 14.29 -2.07
N TYR A 19 4.68 15.33 -2.71
CA TYR A 19 6.08 15.77 -2.57
C TYR A 19 6.33 16.51 -1.27
N ARG A 20 5.28 16.96 -0.57
CA ARG A 20 5.42 17.58 0.75
C ARG A 20 5.93 16.55 1.75
N TYR A 21 7.11 16.83 2.30
CA TYR A 21 7.66 16.09 3.42
C TYR A 21 6.85 16.37 4.70
N LYS A 22 6.38 15.30 5.33
CA LYS A 22 5.78 15.36 6.68
C LYS A 22 6.89 15.30 7.72
N HIS A 23 7.09 16.40 8.42
CA HIS A 23 8.08 16.52 9.48
C HIS A 23 7.89 15.42 10.53
N LYS A 24 8.99 14.76 10.89
CA LYS A 24 9.00 13.70 11.90
C LYS A 24 9.13 14.31 13.29
N TYR A 25 8.20 13.99 14.17
CA TYR A 25 8.15 14.51 15.54
C TYR A 25 8.97 13.63 16.48
N LEU A 26 9.80 14.29 17.30
CA LEU A 26 10.62 13.61 18.30
C LEU A 26 9.77 12.86 19.34
N LEU A 27 8.65 13.43 19.75
CA LEU A 27 7.76 12.80 20.74
C LEU A 27 7.22 11.47 20.21
N VAL A 28 6.73 11.43 18.98
CA VAL A 28 6.23 10.20 18.34
C VAL A 28 7.35 9.15 18.25
N ALA A 29 8.54 9.56 17.81
CA ALA A 29 9.69 8.66 17.73
C ALA A 29 10.11 8.10 19.10
N ARG A 30 10.04 8.93 20.16
CA ARG A 30 10.33 8.52 21.54
C ARG A 30 9.30 7.53 22.08
N THR A 31 8.01 7.78 21.85
CA THR A 31 6.96 6.85 22.24
C THR A 31 7.14 5.50 21.54
N LEU A 32 7.40 5.52 20.23
CA LEU A 32 7.62 4.29 19.46
C LEU A 32 8.84 3.50 19.93
N VAL A 33 9.96 4.16 20.26
CA VAL A 33 11.16 3.44 20.74
C VAL A 33 10.98 2.88 22.15
N ILE A 34 10.20 3.53 23.02
CA ILE A 34 9.97 3.03 24.39
C ILE A 34 9.05 1.81 24.36
N PHE A 35 7.91 1.91 23.68
CA PHE A 35 6.88 0.86 23.74
C PHE A 35 7.07 -0.24 22.68
N LEU A 36 7.43 0.14 21.45
CA LEU A 36 7.57 -0.78 20.32
C LEU A 36 9.02 -0.84 19.80
N GLY A 37 9.99 -0.42 20.61
CA GLY A 37 11.37 -0.32 20.18
C GLY A 37 12.01 -1.68 19.88
N ILE A 38 11.70 -2.70 20.67
CA ILE A 38 12.20 -4.08 20.48
C ILE A 38 11.76 -4.64 19.12
N PHE A 39 10.56 -4.26 18.67
CA PHE A 39 10.01 -4.63 17.36
C PHE A 39 10.50 -3.74 16.21
N GLY A 40 11.27 -2.67 16.50
CA GLY A 40 11.83 -1.76 15.50
C GLY A 40 10.86 -0.72 14.94
N ALA A 41 9.74 -0.43 15.61
CA ALA A 41 8.72 0.50 15.08
C ALA A 41 9.23 1.93 14.85
N HIS A 42 10.13 2.43 15.70
CA HIS A 42 10.77 3.73 15.51
C HIS A 42 11.62 3.76 14.23
N ARG A 43 12.24 2.65 13.82
CA ARG A 43 13.01 2.57 12.55
C ARG A 43 12.10 2.52 11.33
N PHE A 44 10.93 1.87 11.43
CA PHE A 44 9.88 1.97 10.43
C PHE A 44 9.39 3.41 10.27
N TYR A 45 9.14 4.12 11.38
CA TYR A 45 8.76 5.54 11.36
C TYR A 45 9.79 6.44 10.65
N MET A 46 11.07 6.10 10.74
CA MET A 46 12.18 6.82 10.11
C MET A 46 12.43 6.43 8.65
N ASN A 47 11.56 5.62 8.05
CA ASN A 47 11.67 5.09 6.68
C ASN A 47 12.96 4.25 6.48
N ARG A 48 13.35 3.46 7.50
CA ARG A 48 14.49 2.52 7.43
C ARG A 48 14.02 1.05 7.52
N PRO A 49 13.21 0.57 6.56
CA PRO A 49 12.53 -0.72 6.66
C PRO A 49 13.50 -1.90 6.80
N LEU A 50 14.61 -1.92 6.04
CA LEU A 50 15.58 -3.02 6.11
C LEU A 50 16.13 -3.22 7.53
N THR A 51 16.61 -2.13 8.17
CA THR A 51 17.13 -2.21 9.54
C THR A 51 16.05 -2.48 10.56
N ALA A 52 14.80 -2.09 10.27
CA ALA A 52 13.67 -2.37 11.14
C ALA A 52 13.28 -3.86 11.09
N THR A 53 13.24 -4.46 9.90
CA THR A 53 13.03 -5.91 9.73
C THR A 53 14.15 -6.72 10.38
N LEU A 54 15.42 -6.32 10.23
CA LEU A 54 16.53 -6.98 10.93
C LEU A 54 16.39 -6.89 12.46
N MET A 55 15.91 -5.74 12.97
CA MET A 55 15.65 -5.56 14.40
C MET A 55 14.50 -6.46 14.88
N LEU A 56 13.43 -6.57 14.09
CA LEU A 56 12.30 -7.46 14.38
C LEU A 56 12.73 -8.93 14.42
N LEU A 57 13.48 -9.39 13.41
CA LEU A 57 13.97 -10.78 13.33
C LEU A 57 14.99 -11.13 14.42
N SER A 58 15.70 -10.14 14.95
CA SER A 58 16.69 -10.33 16.02
C SER A 58 16.15 -10.01 17.42
N ALA A 59 14.84 -9.72 17.56
CA ALA A 59 14.22 -9.25 18.80
C ALA A 59 15.01 -8.10 19.47
N GLY A 60 15.40 -7.10 18.67
CA GLY A 60 16.22 -5.98 19.14
C GLY A 60 17.71 -6.32 19.35
N GLY A 61 18.19 -7.45 18.82
CA GLY A 61 19.58 -7.90 18.91
C GLY A 61 20.03 -8.24 20.34
N ILE A 62 19.10 -8.65 21.22
CA ILE A 62 19.29 -8.78 22.69
C ILE A 62 19.24 -7.40 23.40
N PHE A 63 18.25 -6.56 23.08
CA PHE A 63 18.03 -5.22 23.68
C PHE A 63 19.15 -4.18 23.48
N VAL A 64 20.35 -4.57 23.00
CA VAL A 64 21.48 -3.66 22.78
C VAL A 64 21.12 -2.58 21.76
N TRP A 65 20.49 -2.97 20.64
CA TRP A 65 20.08 -2.02 19.62
C TRP A 65 19.02 -1.06 20.13
N TRP A 66 18.08 -1.57 20.93
CA TRP A 66 17.05 -0.76 21.55
C TRP A 66 17.65 0.30 22.48
N PHE A 67 18.55 -0.10 23.38
CA PHE A 67 19.20 0.83 24.32
C PHE A 67 20.00 1.91 23.59
N TYR A 68 20.76 1.53 22.57
CA TYR A 68 21.48 2.48 21.72
C TYR A 68 20.54 3.48 21.03
N ASP A 69 19.41 3.00 20.51
CA ASP A 69 18.44 3.85 19.81
C ASP A 69 17.72 4.82 20.76
N VAL A 70 17.42 4.41 21.99
CA VAL A 70 16.81 5.29 23.01
C VAL A 70 17.70 6.51 23.28
N MET A 71 19.01 6.31 23.39
CA MET A 71 19.97 7.41 23.62
C MET A 71 20.10 8.33 22.40
N GLN A 72 20.10 7.75 21.19
CA GLN A 72 20.41 8.49 19.95
C GLN A 72 19.18 9.04 19.20
N ILE A 73 17.95 8.74 19.64
CA ILE A 73 16.74 9.06 18.88
C ILE A 73 16.60 10.54 18.51
N LYS A 74 17.03 11.46 19.39
CA LYS A 74 16.99 12.91 19.12
C LYS A 74 17.89 13.28 17.93
N ASN A 75 19.10 12.76 17.91
CA ASN A 75 20.06 13.01 16.84
C ASN A 75 19.56 12.44 15.51
N ILE A 76 19.07 11.19 15.54
CA ILE A 76 18.54 10.50 14.36
C ILE A 76 17.34 11.28 13.77
N VAL A 77 16.41 11.76 14.61
CA VAL A 77 15.24 12.54 14.17
C VAL A 77 15.67 13.87 13.57
N ASN A 78 16.54 14.62 14.24
CA ASN A 78 17.00 15.92 13.77
C ASN A 78 17.77 15.82 12.46
N GLU A 79 18.69 14.85 12.37
CA GLU A 79 19.47 14.59 11.17
C GLU A 79 18.56 14.21 10.00
N ARG A 80 17.58 13.33 10.22
CA ARG A 80 16.66 12.91 9.17
C ARG A 80 15.82 14.06 8.64
N ASN A 81 15.29 14.89 9.55
CA ASN A 81 14.49 16.06 9.18
C ASN A 81 15.32 17.10 8.43
N ARG A 82 16.58 17.31 8.86
CA ARG A 82 17.53 18.20 8.17
C ARG A 82 17.85 17.69 6.77
N ALA A 83 18.21 16.41 6.63
CA ALA A 83 18.52 15.80 5.34
C ALA A 83 17.34 15.89 4.36
N GLU A 84 16.10 15.69 4.82
CA GLU A 84 14.91 15.86 3.96
C GLU A 84 14.68 17.31 3.56
N LYS A 85 14.94 18.26 4.46
CA LYS A 85 14.86 19.70 4.14
C LYS A 85 15.89 20.11 3.08
N GLU A 86 17.13 19.65 3.23
CA GLU A 86 18.21 19.88 2.26
C GLU A 86 17.87 19.25 0.89
N ARG A 87 17.37 18.02 0.91
CA ARG A 87 16.96 17.29 -0.29
C ARG A 87 15.83 18.00 -1.04
N LEU A 88 14.81 18.49 -0.32
CA LEU A 88 13.74 19.30 -0.90
C LEU A 88 14.25 20.65 -1.43
N ALA A 89 15.20 21.29 -0.75
CA ALA A 89 15.82 22.52 -1.22
C ALA A 89 16.63 22.32 -2.52
N ALA A 90 17.21 21.14 -2.71
CA ALA A 90 17.84 20.72 -3.97
C ALA A 90 16.81 20.35 -5.07
N GLY A 91 15.52 20.38 -4.78
CA GLY A 91 14.44 20.00 -5.70
C GLY A 91 14.23 18.49 -5.83
N GLU A 92 14.99 17.66 -5.11
CA GLU A 92 14.87 16.21 -5.16
C GLU A 92 13.59 15.72 -4.47
N PRO A 93 12.99 14.61 -4.93
CA PRO A 93 11.81 14.02 -4.28
C PRO A 93 12.14 13.60 -2.85
N PRO A 94 11.18 13.67 -1.90
CA PRO A 94 11.39 13.20 -0.54
C PRO A 94 11.81 11.73 -0.54
N THR A 95 12.52 11.28 0.48
CA THR A 95 13.12 9.93 0.47
C THR A 95 12.06 8.81 0.29
N THR A 96 10.85 9.02 0.81
CA THR A 96 9.70 8.10 0.61
C THR A 96 9.28 7.95 -0.84
N LEU A 97 9.59 8.94 -1.67
CA LEU A 97 9.34 9.00 -3.11
C LEU A 97 10.66 9.04 -3.91
N GLY A 98 11.78 8.64 -3.32
CA GLY A 98 13.10 8.72 -3.97
C GLY A 98 13.25 7.89 -5.25
N PHE A 99 12.26 7.05 -5.56
CA PHE A 99 12.15 6.30 -6.81
C PHE A 99 11.48 7.08 -7.95
N LEU A 100 10.81 8.20 -7.65
CA LEU A 100 10.14 9.05 -8.63
C LEU A 100 11.11 10.04 -9.27
N PRO A 101 10.79 10.54 -10.49
CA PRO A 101 11.55 11.62 -11.10
C PRO A 101 11.39 12.93 -10.30
N ILE A 102 12.23 13.92 -10.60
CA ILE A 102 12.15 15.25 -9.97
C ILE A 102 10.80 15.90 -10.33
N LYS A 103 10.17 16.60 -9.37
CA LYS A 103 8.83 17.18 -9.54
C LYS A 103 8.67 17.97 -10.85
N GLN A 104 9.65 18.81 -11.21
CA GLN A 104 9.60 19.65 -12.42
C GLN A 104 9.65 18.85 -13.72
N SER A 105 10.18 17.62 -13.69
CA SER A 105 10.27 16.75 -14.87
C SER A 105 8.99 15.93 -15.13
N LEU A 106 8.02 15.97 -14.21
CA LEU A 106 6.71 15.34 -14.40
C LEU A 106 5.87 16.16 -15.38
N LYS A 107 5.80 15.70 -16.63
CA LYS A 107 4.83 16.17 -17.62
C LYS A 107 3.50 15.50 -17.36
N LEU A 108 2.61 16.12 -16.58
CA LEU A 108 1.31 15.54 -16.16
C LEU A 108 0.16 15.88 -17.13
N ASP A 109 0.45 16.71 -18.11
CA ASP A 109 -0.40 17.13 -19.22
C ASP A 109 -0.37 16.16 -20.42
N GLU A 110 0.39 15.07 -20.31
CA GLU A 110 0.54 14.04 -21.34
C GLU A 110 0.27 12.65 -20.76
N PRO A 111 -0.14 11.65 -21.55
CA PRO A 111 -0.24 10.28 -21.06
C PRO A 111 1.10 9.70 -20.64
N PRO A 112 1.09 8.75 -19.68
CA PRO A 112 2.29 7.99 -19.37
C PRO A 112 2.90 7.43 -20.65
N ALA A 113 4.22 7.54 -20.79
CA ALA A 113 4.93 7.18 -22.02
C ALA A 113 4.69 5.74 -22.49
N TRP A 114 4.36 4.83 -21.56
CA TRP A 114 4.08 3.43 -21.85
C TRP A 114 2.64 3.15 -22.34
N VAL A 115 1.72 4.12 -22.27
CA VAL A 115 0.31 3.91 -22.66
C VAL A 115 0.21 3.46 -24.11
N SER A 116 0.93 4.11 -25.02
CA SER A 116 0.93 3.76 -26.46
C SER A 116 1.40 2.33 -26.73
N LYS A 117 2.34 1.83 -25.92
CA LYS A 117 2.90 0.47 -26.03
C LYS A 117 1.96 -0.59 -25.44
N ARG A 118 1.08 -0.22 -24.51
CA ARG A 118 0.30 -1.17 -23.69
C ARG A 118 -1.21 -1.09 -23.91
N SER A 119 -1.71 -0.04 -24.57
CA SER A 119 -3.12 0.14 -24.86
C SER A 119 -3.60 -0.91 -25.87
N SER A 120 -4.38 -1.89 -25.41
CA SER A 120 -5.00 -2.91 -26.25
C SER A 120 -6.33 -3.35 -25.66
N ARG A 121 -7.28 -3.74 -26.52
CA ARG A 121 -8.53 -4.39 -26.08
C ARG A 121 -8.26 -5.70 -25.35
N SER A 122 -7.28 -6.49 -25.83
CA SER A 122 -6.87 -7.74 -25.19
C SER A 122 -6.39 -7.52 -23.75
N ARG A 123 -5.82 -6.35 -23.46
CA ARG A 123 -5.40 -5.99 -22.10
C ARG A 123 -6.57 -5.78 -21.16
N VAL A 124 -7.66 -5.18 -21.64
CA VAL A 124 -8.87 -5.00 -20.83
C VAL A 124 -9.51 -6.34 -20.52
N TYR A 125 -9.64 -7.23 -21.51
CA TYR A 125 -10.18 -8.57 -21.31
C TYR A 125 -9.29 -9.44 -20.39
N GLY A 126 -7.97 -9.38 -20.56
CA GLY A 126 -7.03 -10.07 -19.66
C GLY A 126 -7.09 -9.54 -18.23
N THR A 127 -7.30 -8.23 -18.07
CA THR A 127 -7.50 -7.60 -16.76
C THR A 127 -8.80 -8.08 -16.13
N LEU A 128 -9.92 -8.07 -16.87
CA LEU A 128 -11.21 -8.59 -16.41
C LEU A 128 -11.08 -10.05 -15.97
N PHE A 129 -10.47 -10.90 -16.80
CA PHE A 129 -10.26 -12.31 -16.48
C PHE A 129 -9.47 -12.50 -15.17
N LEU A 130 -8.35 -11.79 -15.02
CA LEU A 130 -7.54 -11.87 -13.79
C LEU A 130 -8.29 -11.35 -12.57
N LEU A 131 -9.05 -10.26 -12.68
CA LEU A 131 -9.85 -9.74 -11.58
C LEU A 131 -10.94 -10.73 -11.15
N CYS A 132 -11.61 -11.38 -12.10
CA CYS A 132 -12.59 -12.43 -11.81
C CYS A 132 -11.94 -13.65 -11.17
N LEU A 133 -10.80 -14.12 -11.72
CA LEU A 133 -10.08 -15.28 -11.20
C LEU A 133 -9.57 -15.03 -9.78
N VAL A 134 -8.83 -13.94 -9.56
CA VAL A 134 -8.25 -13.59 -8.26
C VAL A 134 -9.36 -13.28 -7.26
N GLY A 135 -10.43 -12.59 -7.68
CA GLY A 135 -11.61 -12.34 -6.85
C GLY A 135 -12.32 -13.62 -6.40
N PHE A 136 -12.54 -14.56 -7.33
CA PHE A 136 -13.14 -15.86 -7.01
C PHE A 136 -12.31 -16.66 -6.02
N VAL A 137 -11.00 -16.77 -6.27
CA VAL A 137 -10.08 -17.47 -5.37
C VAL A 137 -10.08 -16.81 -4.00
N LEU A 138 -10.00 -15.47 -3.93
CA LEU A 138 -10.08 -14.74 -2.67
C LEU A 138 -11.39 -15.04 -1.92
N GLY A 139 -12.53 -15.07 -2.61
CA GLY A 139 -13.83 -15.40 -2.02
C GLY A 139 -13.85 -16.81 -1.43
N THR A 140 -13.39 -17.81 -2.19
CA THR A 140 -13.32 -19.20 -1.71
C THR A 140 -12.37 -19.37 -0.53
N VAL A 141 -11.19 -18.74 -0.57
CA VAL A 141 -10.20 -18.82 0.51
C VAL A 141 -10.68 -18.08 1.76
N SER A 142 -11.26 -16.89 1.60
CA SER A 142 -11.84 -16.11 2.71
C SER A 142 -13.00 -16.86 3.37
N GLY A 143 -13.88 -17.46 2.56
CA GLY A 143 -15.01 -18.25 3.06
C GLY A 143 -14.56 -19.52 3.79
N ALA A 144 -13.60 -20.26 3.22
CA ALA A 144 -13.10 -21.50 3.83
C ALA A 144 -12.31 -21.27 5.11
N SER A 145 -11.62 -20.14 5.22
CA SER A 145 -10.86 -19.76 6.42
C SER A 145 -11.67 -19.02 7.48
N GLY A 146 -12.91 -18.61 7.16
CA GLY A 146 -13.73 -17.76 8.01
C GLY A 146 -13.25 -16.30 8.11
N THR A 147 -12.12 -15.93 7.49
CA THR A 147 -11.57 -14.57 7.56
C THR A 147 -12.05 -13.73 6.38
N LEU A 148 -13.01 -12.84 6.61
CA LEU A 148 -13.55 -11.92 5.60
C LEU A 148 -12.71 -10.65 5.40
N GLU A 149 -11.73 -10.39 6.28
CA GLU A 149 -10.93 -9.17 6.28
C GLU A 149 -10.30 -8.83 4.91
N PRO A 150 -9.65 -9.76 4.19
CA PRO A 150 -9.05 -9.43 2.90
C PRO A 150 -10.07 -8.99 1.85
N SER A 151 -11.28 -9.56 1.90
CA SER A 151 -12.40 -9.20 1.02
C SER A 151 -12.92 -7.80 1.37
N ILE A 152 -13.02 -7.47 2.65
CA ILE A 152 -13.40 -6.13 3.14
C ILE A 152 -12.33 -5.09 2.74
N ILE A 153 -11.05 -5.40 2.96
CA ILE A 153 -9.91 -4.56 2.56
C ILE A 153 -9.97 -4.28 1.07
N LEU A 154 -10.21 -5.30 0.26
CA LEU A 154 -10.32 -5.15 -1.18
C LEU A 154 -11.50 -4.26 -1.58
N PHE A 155 -12.66 -4.43 -0.94
CA PHE A 155 -13.82 -3.57 -1.18
C PHE A 155 -13.51 -2.10 -0.86
N ILE A 156 -12.94 -1.83 0.32
CA ILE A 156 -12.49 -0.49 0.72
C ILE A 156 -11.49 0.06 -0.29
N PHE A 157 -10.55 -0.78 -0.73
CA PHE A 157 -9.53 -0.41 -1.70
C PHE A 157 -10.12 -0.05 -3.08
N ILE A 158 -11.07 -0.84 -3.59
CA ILE A 158 -11.77 -0.59 -4.86
C ILE A 158 -12.55 0.72 -4.77
N VAL A 159 -13.33 0.90 -3.69
CA VAL A 159 -14.11 2.12 -3.46
C VAL A 159 -13.19 3.33 -3.36
N ALA A 160 -12.12 3.25 -2.57
CA ALA A 160 -11.13 4.31 -2.46
C ALA A 160 -10.47 4.62 -3.80
N SER A 161 -10.11 3.60 -4.59
CA SER A 161 -9.54 3.81 -5.92
C SER A 161 -10.52 4.50 -6.87
N LEU A 162 -11.81 4.19 -6.80
CA LEU A 162 -12.82 4.81 -7.65
C LEU A 162 -13.21 6.23 -7.22
N THR A 163 -13.15 6.52 -5.92
CA THR A 163 -13.71 7.76 -5.32
C THR A 163 -12.67 8.77 -4.84
N ALA A 164 -11.41 8.36 -4.62
CA ALA A 164 -10.34 9.19 -4.06
C ALA A 164 -10.13 10.52 -4.79
N ALA A 165 -10.35 10.54 -6.11
CA ALA A 165 -10.22 11.73 -6.95
C ALA A 165 -11.36 12.76 -6.77
N ARG A 166 -12.54 12.28 -6.37
CA ARG A 166 -13.82 12.98 -6.62
C ARG A 166 -14.43 13.58 -5.37
N TRP A 167 -14.11 13.01 -4.20
CA TRP A 167 -14.75 13.40 -2.96
C TRP A 167 -13.80 14.26 -2.13
N GLY A 168 -13.96 15.59 -2.23
CA GLY A 168 -13.24 16.54 -1.37
C GLY A 168 -13.52 16.36 0.13
N PHE A 169 -14.56 15.60 0.50
CA PHE A 169 -14.81 15.20 1.88
C PHE A 169 -13.86 14.11 2.39
N ALA A 170 -13.34 13.25 1.50
CA ALA A 170 -12.44 12.15 1.84
C ALA A 170 -11.14 12.64 2.50
N THR A 171 -10.70 13.87 2.19
CA THR A 171 -9.48 14.47 2.75
C THR A 171 -9.65 15.00 4.18
N ARG A 172 -10.89 15.09 4.70
CA ARG A 172 -11.15 15.57 6.07
C ARG A 172 -10.93 14.50 7.14
N ILE A 173 -11.14 13.22 6.79
CA ILE A 173 -10.95 12.10 7.71
C ILE A 173 -9.49 11.63 7.61
N PRO A 174 -8.69 11.65 8.70
CA PRO A 174 -7.25 11.35 8.64
C PRO A 174 -6.91 9.99 8.02
N ILE A 175 -7.70 8.96 8.33
CA ILE A 175 -7.54 7.60 7.81
C ILE A 175 -7.78 7.58 6.30
N VAL A 176 -8.88 8.16 5.85
CA VAL A 176 -9.26 8.20 4.43
C VAL A 176 -8.25 9.04 3.66
N ALA A 177 -7.80 10.18 4.19
CA ALA A 177 -6.76 11.01 3.60
C ALA A 177 -5.42 10.25 3.44
N GLY A 178 -5.07 9.39 4.41
CA GLY A 178 -3.93 8.49 4.33
C GLY A 178 -4.04 7.50 3.17
N LEU A 179 -5.18 6.83 3.06
CA LEU A 179 -5.47 5.88 1.98
C LEU A 179 -5.50 6.57 0.61
N THR A 180 -6.14 7.72 0.49
CA THR A 180 -6.16 8.54 -0.74
C THR A 180 -4.74 8.92 -1.16
N ARG A 181 -3.90 9.39 -0.22
CA ARG A 181 -2.50 9.70 -0.48
C ARG A 181 -1.72 8.47 -0.94
N TRP A 182 -1.97 7.31 -0.33
CA TRP A 182 -1.38 6.03 -0.76
C TRP A 182 -1.77 5.67 -2.20
N VAL A 183 -3.06 5.79 -2.55
CA VAL A 183 -3.56 5.51 -3.90
C VAL A 183 -2.89 6.44 -4.92
N HIS A 184 -2.75 7.73 -4.61
CA HIS A 184 -2.04 8.67 -5.46
C HIS A 184 -0.54 8.32 -5.62
N ARG A 185 0.13 7.82 -4.57
CA ARG A 185 1.52 7.32 -4.67
C ARG A 185 1.62 6.13 -5.62
N LEU A 186 0.69 5.17 -5.52
CA LEU A 186 0.66 4.01 -6.41
C LEU A 186 0.41 4.42 -7.87
N ARG A 187 -0.53 5.34 -8.09
CA ARG A 187 -0.80 5.91 -9.42
C ARG A 187 0.41 6.60 -10.00
N LEU A 188 1.09 7.42 -9.21
CA LEU A 188 2.28 8.14 -9.65
C LEU A 188 3.46 7.19 -9.91
N TYR A 189 3.57 6.09 -9.15
CA TYR A 189 4.50 5.01 -9.47
C TYR A 189 4.22 4.43 -10.85
N TYR A 190 2.99 3.99 -11.13
CA TYR A 190 2.62 3.45 -12.45
C TYR A 190 2.61 4.50 -13.56
N TYR A 191 2.50 5.78 -13.24
CA TYR A 191 2.69 6.85 -14.21
C TYR A 191 4.14 6.90 -14.72
N SER A 192 5.11 6.74 -13.81
CA SER A 192 6.54 6.84 -14.12
C SER A 192 7.19 5.52 -14.53
N VAL A 193 6.59 4.39 -14.19
CA VAL A 193 7.15 3.04 -14.42
C VAL A 193 6.22 2.22 -15.30
N ASP A 194 6.75 1.66 -16.40
CA ASP A 194 5.99 0.73 -17.26
C ASP A 194 5.57 -0.51 -16.44
N PRO A 195 4.25 -0.79 -16.30
CA PRO A 195 3.76 -1.94 -15.57
C PRO A 195 4.10 -3.28 -16.24
N GLY A 196 4.44 -3.27 -17.53
CA GLY A 196 4.82 -4.48 -18.26
C GLY A 196 3.62 -5.35 -18.67
N ASN A 197 3.86 -6.66 -18.75
CA ASN A 197 2.84 -7.65 -19.07
C ASN A 197 1.84 -7.80 -17.91
N ILE A 198 0.56 -7.92 -18.22
CA ILE A 198 -0.56 -8.02 -17.25
C ILE A 198 -0.39 -9.28 -16.38
N TRP A 199 0.01 -10.40 -16.96
CA TRP A 199 0.21 -11.65 -16.22
C TRP A 199 1.33 -11.52 -15.19
N LEU A 200 2.42 -10.85 -15.58
CA LEU A 200 3.51 -10.55 -14.66
C LEU A 200 3.15 -9.46 -13.66
N LEU A 201 2.24 -8.54 -14.01
CA LEU A 201 1.75 -7.51 -13.10
C LEU A 201 0.93 -8.12 -11.97
N GLY A 202 0.02 -9.04 -12.29
CA GLY A 202 -0.79 -9.76 -11.30
C GLY A 202 0.05 -10.61 -10.34
N LEU A 203 1.19 -11.14 -10.80
CA LEU A 203 2.08 -11.92 -9.93
C LEU A 203 3.15 -11.06 -9.24
N ARG A 204 3.28 -9.78 -9.59
CA ARG A 204 4.39 -8.93 -9.13
C ARG A 204 4.43 -8.75 -7.61
N PRO A 205 3.31 -8.60 -6.89
CA PRO A 205 3.34 -8.57 -5.43
C PRO A 205 3.95 -9.83 -4.80
N LEU A 206 3.88 -10.98 -5.47
CA LEU A 206 4.43 -12.25 -5.00
C LEU A 206 5.93 -12.36 -5.28
N TYR A 207 6.32 -12.35 -6.56
CA TYR A 207 7.74 -12.52 -6.92
C TYR A 207 8.56 -11.26 -6.61
N GLY A 208 7.90 -10.10 -6.55
CA GLY A 208 8.53 -8.82 -6.26
C GLY A 208 9.20 -8.79 -4.91
N VAL A 209 8.67 -9.48 -3.89
CA VAL A 209 9.30 -9.57 -2.56
C VAL A 209 10.70 -10.16 -2.65
N PHE A 210 10.91 -11.17 -3.50
CA PHE A 210 12.20 -11.81 -3.71
C PHE A 210 13.16 -10.97 -4.57
N ILE A 211 12.61 -10.18 -5.51
CA ILE A 211 13.39 -9.37 -6.45
C ILE A 211 13.70 -7.96 -5.89
N ALA A 212 12.86 -7.45 -4.99
CA ALA A 212 12.94 -6.11 -4.40
C ALA A 212 14.33 -5.74 -3.83
N PRO A 213 15.06 -6.63 -3.13
CA PRO A 213 16.40 -6.32 -2.63
C PRO A 213 17.36 -5.86 -3.74
N PHE A 214 17.22 -6.42 -4.94
CA PHE A 214 18.13 -6.20 -6.07
C PHE A 214 17.77 -4.97 -6.91
N PHE A 215 16.47 -4.63 -7.03
CA PHE A 215 16.02 -3.57 -7.94
C PHE A 215 15.31 -2.43 -7.23
N LYS A 216 15.87 -1.22 -7.31
CA LYS A 216 15.33 0.00 -6.65
C LYS A 216 13.85 0.27 -6.99
N LYS A 217 13.46 0.10 -8.26
CA LYS A 217 12.08 0.34 -8.72
C LYS A 217 11.10 -0.70 -8.16
N SER A 218 11.43 -1.99 -8.26
CA SER A 218 10.62 -3.07 -7.70
C SER A 218 10.47 -2.95 -6.18
N ARG A 219 11.51 -2.47 -5.50
CA ARG A 219 11.49 -2.21 -4.04
C ARG A 219 10.44 -1.17 -3.63
N ALA A 220 10.21 -0.17 -4.47
CA ALA A 220 9.22 0.87 -4.20
C ALA A 220 7.78 0.34 -4.31
N GLU A 221 7.50 -0.43 -5.36
CA GLU A 221 6.19 -1.05 -5.58
C GLU A 221 5.83 -2.04 -4.45
N VAL A 222 6.76 -2.94 -4.14
CA VAL A 222 6.58 -3.89 -3.03
C VAL A 222 6.44 -3.14 -1.70
N GLY A 223 7.21 -2.07 -1.49
CA GLY A 223 7.09 -1.22 -0.32
C GLY A 223 5.71 -0.59 -0.18
N LEU A 224 5.09 -0.12 -1.27
CA LEU A 224 3.73 0.40 -1.25
C LEU A 224 2.72 -0.68 -0.85
N TYR A 225 2.83 -1.87 -1.42
CA TYR A 225 1.91 -2.98 -1.09
C TYR A 225 2.06 -3.46 0.35
N LEU A 226 3.29 -3.60 0.84
CA LEU A 226 3.53 -3.94 2.25
C LEU A 226 3.02 -2.84 3.19
N GLU A 227 3.16 -1.56 2.84
CA GLU A 227 2.62 -0.44 3.62
C GLU A 227 1.09 -0.54 3.72
N LEU A 228 0.41 -0.90 2.63
CA LEU A 228 -1.04 -1.11 2.61
C LEU A 228 -1.45 -2.30 3.49
N SER A 229 -0.78 -3.45 3.32
CA SER A 229 -1.06 -4.66 4.08
C SER A 229 -0.90 -4.42 5.58
N VAL A 230 0.24 -3.85 6.00
CA VAL A 230 0.49 -3.55 7.42
C VAL A 230 -0.53 -2.56 7.96
N PHE A 231 -0.89 -1.53 7.19
CA PHE A 231 -1.88 -0.55 7.62
C PHE A 231 -3.23 -1.20 7.93
N PHE A 232 -3.78 -1.99 7.00
CA PHE A 232 -5.06 -2.63 7.22
C PHE A 232 -4.99 -3.72 8.29
N SER A 233 -3.95 -4.55 8.31
CA SER A 233 -3.78 -5.55 9.35
C SER A 233 -3.71 -4.95 10.75
N LEU A 234 -3.11 -3.76 10.92
CA LEU A 234 -3.13 -3.07 12.21
C LEU A 234 -4.52 -2.53 12.58
N VAL A 235 -5.35 -2.18 11.59
CA VAL A 235 -6.75 -1.76 11.85
C VAL A 235 -7.58 -2.95 12.33
N PHE A 236 -7.45 -4.11 11.69
CA PHE A 236 -8.14 -5.33 12.09
C PHE A 236 -7.63 -5.90 13.41
N PHE A 237 -6.31 -5.87 13.64
CA PHE A 237 -5.70 -6.32 14.90
C PHE A 237 -6.26 -5.60 16.14
N ILE A 238 -6.72 -4.36 16.01
CA ILE A 238 -7.38 -3.64 17.11
C ILE A 238 -8.73 -4.28 17.46
N SER A 239 -9.45 -4.80 16.46
CA SER A 239 -10.67 -5.60 16.65
C SER A 239 -10.32 -6.92 17.33
N ASP A 240 -9.30 -7.62 16.84
CA ASP A 240 -8.89 -8.95 17.33
C ASP A 240 -8.37 -8.88 18.79
N LEU A 241 -7.82 -7.74 19.19
CA LEU A 241 -7.39 -7.48 20.58
C LEU A 241 -8.53 -7.64 21.60
N LEU A 242 -9.78 -7.39 21.21
CA LEU A 242 -10.94 -7.62 22.09
C LEU A 242 -11.24 -9.10 22.27
N GLU A 243 -10.89 -9.94 21.29
CA GLU A 243 -11.09 -11.39 21.34
C GLU A 243 -10.06 -12.06 22.25
N ILE A 244 -8.85 -11.50 22.36
CA ILE A 244 -7.81 -11.98 23.29
C ILE A 244 -8.34 -12.04 24.74
N LEU A 245 -9.20 -11.09 25.14
CA LEU A 245 -9.78 -11.03 26.48
C LEU A 245 -10.82 -12.14 26.76
N GLN A 246 -11.27 -12.86 25.73
CA GLN A 246 -12.26 -13.93 25.84
C GLN A 246 -11.62 -15.31 26.00
N TYR A 247 -10.30 -15.43 25.83
CA TYR A 247 -9.57 -16.69 25.97
C TYR A 247 -9.13 -16.97 27.40
N ASP A 248 -9.27 -18.22 27.82
CA ASP A 248 -8.84 -18.70 29.16
C ASP A 248 -7.32 -18.56 29.38
N SER A 249 -6.54 -18.49 28.30
CA SER A 249 -5.10 -18.26 28.38
C SER A 249 -4.65 -17.09 27.50
N LEU A 250 -3.89 -16.17 28.09
CA LEU A 250 -3.29 -15.04 27.39
C LEU A 250 -2.41 -15.48 26.23
N TRP A 251 -1.67 -16.58 26.40
CA TRP A 251 -0.79 -17.10 25.35
C TRP A 251 -1.57 -17.64 24.14
N ALA A 252 -2.70 -18.31 24.35
CA ALA A 252 -3.55 -18.76 23.24
C ALA A 252 -4.11 -17.56 22.47
N GLY A 253 -4.68 -16.57 23.18
CA GLY A 253 -5.21 -15.35 22.54
C GLY A 253 -4.15 -14.58 21.75
N ILE A 254 -2.95 -14.39 22.31
CA ILE A 254 -1.84 -13.72 21.61
C ILE A 254 -1.42 -14.52 20.37
N SER A 255 -1.32 -15.84 20.47
CA SER A 255 -0.89 -16.67 19.34
C SER A 255 -1.88 -16.64 18.17
N LEU A 256 -3.18 -16.63 18.47
CA LEU A 256 -4.23 -16.54 17.46
C LEU A 256 -4.22 -15.17 16.79
N ALA A 257 -4.16 -14.09 17.57
CA ALA A 257 -4.13 -12.73 17.04
C ALA A 257 -2.89 -12.48 16.16
N ILE A 258 -1.74 -13.08 16.48
CA ILE A 258 -0.56 -13.05 15.61
C ILE A 258 -0.79 -13.84 14.32
N ALA A 259 -1.42 -15.02 14.40
CA ALA A 259 -1.71 -15.84 13.24
C ALA A 259 -2.66 -15.13 12.26
N GLU A 260 -3.72 -14.53 12.77
CA GLU A 260 -4.69 -13.73 12.01
C GLU A 260 -4.03 -12.50 11.39
N LEU A 261 -3.23 -11.77 12.16
CA LEU A 261 -2.45 -10.64 11.63
C LEU A 261 -1.55 -11.07 10.45
N ILE A 262 -0.83 -12.18 10.58
CA ILE A 262 0.02 -12.71 9.51
C ILE A 262 -0.83 -13.12 8.31
N GLN A 263 -1.93 -13.83 8.54
CA GLN A 263 -2.86 -14.26 7.49
C GLN A 263 -3.40 -13.07 6.70
N THR A 264 -3.82 -12.00 7.38
CA THR A 264 -4.35 -10.79 6.75
C THR A 264 -3.26 -10.05 5.97
N ILE A 265 -2.03 -9.95 6.48
CA ILE A 265 -0.91 -9.37 5.72
C ILE A 265 -0.67 -10.17 4.44
N VAL A 266 -0.60 -11.49 4.55
CA VAL A 266 -0.32 -12.41 3.45
C VAL A 266 -1.44 -12.36 2.41
N TYR A 267 -2.69 -12.49 2.80
CA TYR A 267 -3.83 -12.44 1.89
C TYR A 267 -3.98 -11.07 1.22
N THR A 268 -3.72 -9.98 1.94
CA THR A 268 -3.70 -8.64 1.34
C THR A 268 -2.61 -8.52 0.28
N LEU A 269 -1.42 -9.08 0.54
CA LEU A 269 -0.32 -9.07 -0.42
C LEU A 269 -0.57 -9.98 -1.63
N ILE A 270 -1.19 -11.15 -1.42
CA ILE A 270 -1.45 -12.13 -2.48
C ILE A 270 -2.63 -11.72 -3.36
N PHE A 271 -3.69 -11.14 -2.80
CA PHE A 271 -4.93 -10.91 -3.53
C PHE A 271 -5.21 -9.43 -3.78
N VAL A 272 -5.13 -8.58 -2.75
CA VAL A 272 -5.50 -7.16 -2.84
C VAL A 272 -4.47 -6.38 -3.67
N ALA A 273 -3.18 -6.60 -3.43
CA ALA A 273 -2.11 -5.91 -4.15
C ALA A 273 -2.16 -6.14 -5.68
N PRO A 274 -2.32 -7.38 -6.19
CA PRO A 274 -2.49 -7.61 -7.63
C PRO A 274 -3.70 -6.92 -8.23
N ILE A 275 -4.85 -7.00 -7.54
CA ILE A 275 -6.08 -6.35 -8.01
C ILE A 275 -5.88 -4.84 -8.05
N GLY A 276 -5.22 -4.27 -7.05
CA GLY A 276 -4.89 -2.85 -7.03
C GLY A 276 -3.93 -2.43 -8.13
N ALA A 277 -2.93 -3.25 -8.46
CA ALA A 277 -2.05 -3.05 -9.61
C ALA A 277 -2.85 -2.99 -10.92
N LEU A 278 -3.71 -3.99 -11.13
CA LEU A 278 -4.52 -4.16 -12.33
C LEU A 278 -5.49 -3.00 -12.52
N LEU A 279 -6.25 -2.65 -11.48
CA LEU A 279 -7.19 -1.53 -11.52
C LEU A 279 -6.46 -0.20 -11.73
N THR A 280 -5.36 0.05 -11.01
CA THR A 280 -4.62 1.31 -11.12
C THR A 280 -4.05 1.51 -12.52
N THR A 281 -3.46 0.46 -13.11
CA THR A 281 -2.94 0.56 -14.48
C THR A 281 -4.05 0.72 -15.51
N GLN A 282 -5.22 0.15 -15.26
CA GLN A 282 -6.37 0.31 -16.14
C GLN A 282 -6.99 1.71 -16.05
N ILE A 283 -6.99 2.34 -14.88
CA ILE A 283 -7.38 3.76 -14.72
C ILE A 283 -6.49 4.66 -15.58
N LEU A 284 -5.17 4.40 -15.61
CA LEU A 284 -4.22 5.15 -16.43
C LEU A 284 -4.38 4.88 -17.94
N LEU A 285 -4.84 3.69 -18.32
CA LEU A 285 -5.06 3.31 -19.72
C LEU A 285 -6.41 3.77 -20.28
N SER A 286 -7.46 3.62 -19.48
CA SER A 286 -8.85 3.81 -19.89
C SER A 286 -9.49 4.87 -19.01
N ARG A 287 -9.42 6.12 -19.48
CA ARG A 287 -10.06 7.29 -18.85
C ARG A 287 -11.60 7.27 -18.97
N LYS A 288 -12.20 6.10 -19.23
CA LYS A 288 -13.64 5.90 -19.21
C LYS A 288 -13.99 5.29 -17.87
N ASP A 289 -14.53 6.12 -16.98
CA ASP A 289 -14.92 5.74 -15.62
C ASP A 289 -15.72 4.43 -15.59
N TRP A 290 -16.66 4.25 -16.53
CA TRP A 290 -17.52 3.08 -16.57
C TRP A 290 -16.75 1.77 -16.72
N ILE A 291 -15.60 1.74 -17.41
CA ILE A 291 -14.79 0.52 -17.54
C ILE A 291 -14.24 0.11 -16.18
N ILE A 292 -13.79 1.06 -15.38
CA ILE A 292 -13.23 0.79 -14.05
C ILE A 292 -14.33 0.35 -13.09
N TRP A 293 -15.50 1.00 -13.15
CA TRP A 293 -16.68 0.58 -12.39
C TRP A 293 -17.11 -0.85 -12.74
N VAL A 294 -17.16 -1.21 -14.02
CA VAL A 294 -17.50 -2.56 -14.48
C VAL A 294 -16.45 -3.58 -14.01
N LEU A 295 -15.16 -3.27 -14.11
CA LEU A 295 -14.09 -4.17 -13.65
C LEU A 295 -14.12 -4.36 -12.13
N GLY A 296 -14.34 -3.28 -11.37
CA GLY A 296 -14.49 -3.35 -9.91
C GLY A 296 -15.72 -4.15 -9.50
N ALA A 297 -16.87 -3.90 -10.14
CA ALA A 297 -18.11 -4.63 -9.89
C ALA A 297 -17.98 -6.11 -10.25
N ALA A 298 -17.35 -6.45 -11.36
CA ALA A 298 -17.07 -7.84 -11.74
C ALA A 298 -16.18 -8.53 -10.70
N CYS A 299 -15.13 -7.87 -10.22
CA CYS A 299 -14.28 -8.40 -9.16
C CYS A 299 -15.09 -8.72 -7.88
N LEU A 300 -15.91 -7.76 -7.42
CA LEU A 300 -16.77 -7.95 -6.24
C LEU A 300 -17.80 -9.08 -6.43
N PHE A 301 -18.40 -9.18 -7.62
CA PHE A 301 -19.33 -10.25 -7.95
C PHE A 301 -18.67 -11.64 -7.86
N PHE A 302 -17.44 -11.79 -8.37
CA PHE A 302 -16.73 -13.06 -8.30
C PHE A 302 -16.25 -13.41 -6.88
N ILE A 303 -15.95 -12.42 -6.03
CA ILE A 303 -15.70 -12.66 -4.59
C ILE A 303 -16.96 -13.23 -3.93
N TYR A 304 -18.11 -12.60 -4.17
CA TYR A 304 -19.39 -13.08 -3.67
C TYR A 304 -19.68 -14.52 -4.13
N LEU A 305 -19.44 -14.81 -5.41
CA LEU A 305 -19.61 -16.15 -5.96
C LEU A 305 -18.68 -17.16 -5.27
N GLY A 306 -17.41 -16.80 -5.02
CA GLY A 306 -16.47 -17.63 -4.27
C GLY A 306 -16.92 -17.89 -2.84
N LEU A 307 -17.46 -16.89 -2.15
CA LEU A 307 -18.01 -17.04 -0.80
C LEU A 307 -19.24 -17.96 -0.78
N ALA A 308 -20.14 -17.80 -1.74
CA ALA A 308 -21.35 -18.61 -1.87
C ALA A 308 -21.04 -20.09 -2.13
N VAL A 309 -19.99 -20.41 -2.90
CA VAL A 309 -19.55 -21.80 -3.15
C VAL A 309 -19.16 -22.53 -1.87
N VAL A 310 -18.65 -21.81 -0.88
CA VAL A 310 -18.22 -22.39 0.41
C VAL A 310 -19.31 -22.29 1.49
N GLY A 311 -20.48 -21.72 1.16
CA GLY A 311 -21.59 -21.54 2.11
C GLY A 311 -21.32 -20.46 3.16
N ALA A 312 -20.43 -19.51 2.87
CA ALA A 312 -20.06 -18.42 3.78
C ALA A 312 -20.97 -17.18 3.66
N VAL A 313 -21.94 -17.18 2.74
CA VAL A 313 -22.94 -16.12 2.48
C VAL A 313 -24.28 -16.76 2.15
#